data_AF-A0A0W0ZYG6-F1
#
_entry.id   AF-A0A0W0ZYG6-F1
#
_cell.length_a   1.000
_cell.length_b   1.000
_cell.length_c   1.000
_cell.angle_alpha   90.00
_cell.angle_beta   90.00
_cell.angle_gamma   90.00
#
_symmetry.space_group_name_H-M   'P 1'
#
loop_
_entity.id
_entity.type
_entity.pdbx_description
1 polymer ?
#
loop_
_entity_poly.entity_id
_entity_poly.type
_entity_poly.pdbx_seq_one_letter_code
_entity_poly.pdbx_strand_id
1 'polypeptide(L)'
;MLTYITELFNSALEGFDETFKDTPAHQIVFATAALYFLWQQYPAIAQAYRARNNTTYKQRVIDTAYSLGKNLPQVKAHLDKELNKDLQSTKEKLKELRAQMALQDKIPEESTPPGLILKEFGINPEECLFNFSGIKSDDKARKFAVQKGDGQDSGALYAVHPQELTELLKEVYAKTALTNPLHDKWPRIIAMQAEIIRWCQELFGGSKEGYGLITHGGSTSIIEAMAAYVIHARAKGIKYPEIVVPETAHAAFKKAADLTGARLITVPVDPKTGTVTANEMKKYISSNTAVIVGSAPSFMNGIHDPISELGLLAQEKEVPFHVDACLGGFLTAFLDTSKNPMDFRVKGVTSISADLHKYGCCPKGTSVCLFSDDSPALSVYAALNWSGGLYTTPGILDGSTSGARVAEIYTTLSYYGRKKYQEISESIIAMRQRLQDRVEQLSKHNESGNKDIYIFSNPQWSILGFRSDTLNAHLIADELEKRDWKLNLLQKPDGFHLCLTHVHTLVEHFEDKFIHDLQEAIAAVKKYPEDKKPTGNVKVYGTIGVLPTAVQEMVCRQYQKARLYYEATCSKLGLFSACSKQEKEMDKPEVKNDLNP
;
A
#
# COMPACT_ATOMS: atom_id res chain seq x y z
N MET A 1 11.06 41.59 -35.42
CA MET A 1 10.85 41.07 -34.05
C MET A 1 11.16 42.12 -33.00
N LEU A 2 12.34 42.75 -33.01
CA LEU A 2 12.66 43.86 -32.10
C LEU A 2 11.69 45.05 -32.25
N THR A 3 11.41 45.50 -33.48
CA THR A 3 10.49 46.62 -33.77
C THR A 3 9.06 46.37 -33.28
N TYR A 4 8.56 45.14 -33.45
CA TYR A 4 7.22 44.74 -33.01
C TYR A 4 7.12 44.65 -31.49
N ILE A 5 8.19 44.21 -30.82
CA ILE A 5 8.28 44.21 -29.35
C ILE A 5 8.31 45.66 -28.84
N THR A 6 9.06 46.55 -29.49
CA THR A 6 9.12 47.98 -29.14
C THR A 6 7.77 48.68 -29.33
N GLU A 7 7.06 48.41 -30.43
CA GLU A 7 5.70 48.93 -30.66
C GLU A 7 4.70 48.41 -29.63
N LEU A 8 4.80 47.12 -29.25
CA LEU A 8 3.93 46.54 -28.22
C LEU A 8 4.19 47.16 -26.84
N PHE A 9 5.47 47.40 -26.50
CA PHE A 9 5.86 48.08 -25.26
C PHE A 9 5.45 49.55 -25.26
N ASN A 10 5.57 50.25 -26.39
CA ASN A 10 5.15 51.66 -26.51
C ASN A 10 3.63 51.80 -26.42
N SER A 11 2.84 50.95 -27.09
CA SER A 11 1.38 50.97 -26.94
C SER A 11 0.93 50.57 -25.53
N ALA A 12 1.64 49.65 -24.86
CA ALA A 12 1.37 49.33 -23.46
C ALA A 12 1.72 50.49 -22.53
N LEU A 13 2.82 51.21 -22.80
CA LEU A 13 3.25 52.40 -22.05
C LEU A 13 2.29 53.56 -22.28
N GLU A 14 1.87 53.86 -23.51
CA GLU A 14 0.90 54.91 -23.84
C GLU A 14 -0.48 54.62 -23.22
N GLY A 15 -0.93 53.35 -23.24
CA GLY A 15 -2.16 52.94 -22.56
C GLY A 15 -2.07 53.04 -21.03
N PHE A 16 -0.89 52.77 -20.44
CA PHE A 16 -0.64 53.02 -19.02
C PHE A 16 -0.60 54.52 -18.71
N ASP A 17 0.04 55.32 -19.55
CA ASP A 17 0.21 56.77 -19.36
C ASP A 17 -1.13 57.51 -19.48
N GLU A 18 -2.01 57.14 -20.43
CA GLU A 18 -3.38 57.67 -20.51
C GLU A 18 -4.24 57.29 -19.30
N THR A 19 -4.12 56.05 -18.82
CA THR A 19 -4.96 55.56 -17.69
C THR A 19 -4.58 56.21 -16.36
N PHE A 20 -3.30 56.59 -16.18
CA PHE A 20 -2.77 57.12 -14.93
C PHE A 20 -2.32 58.59 -15.01
N LYS A 21 -2.57 59.28 -16.13
CA LYS A 21 -2.12 60.65 -16.42
C LYS A 21 -2.43 61.65 -15.31
N ASP A 22 -3.60 61.53 -14.70
CA ASP A 22 -4.08 62.41 -13.64
C ASP A 22 -3.93 61.80 -12.24
N THR A 23 -3.29 60.63 -12.12
CA THR A 23 -3.08 59.94 -10.83
C THR A 23 -1.71 60.35 -10.26
N PRO A 24 -1.66 60.98 -9.07
CA PRO A 24 -0.38 61.34 -8.45
C PRO A 24 0.53 60.12 -8.27
N ALA A 25 1.81 60.25 -8.64
CA ALA A 25 2.77 59.14 -8.65
C ALA A 25 2.84 58.36 -7.32
N HIS A 26 2.67 59.05 -6.18
CA HIS A 26 2.65 58.41 -4.87
C HIS A 26 1.46 57.44 -4.71
N GLN A 27 0.29 57.75 -5.27
CA GLN A 27 -0.88 56.86 -5.21
C GLN A 27 -0.67 55.61 -6.06
N ILE A 28 0.00 55.72 -7.21
CA ILE A 28 0.37 54.57 -8.04
C ILE A 28 1.33 53.68 -7.27
N VAL A 29 2.40 54.24 -6.68
CA VAL A 29 3.36 53.49 -5.88
C VAL A 29 2.69 52.83 -4.67
N PHE A 30 1.82 53.53 -3.94
CA PHE A 30 1.07 52.97 -2.82
C PHE A 30 0.09 51.88 -3.26
N ALA A 31 -0.61 52.06 -4.38
CA ALA A 31 -1.54 51.07 -4.92
C ALA A 31 -0.80 49.82 -5.41
N THR A 32 0.32 49.98 -6.11
CA THR A 32 1.16 48.86 -6.55
C THR A 32 1.79 48.13 -5.36
N ALA A 33 2.28 48.86 -4.35
CA ALA A 33 2.80 48.26 -3.12
C ALA A 33 1.70 47.55 -2.32
N ALA A 34 0.50 48.12 -2.24
CA ALA A 34 -0.67 47.50 -1.62
C ALA A 34 -1.11 46.26 -2.38
N LEU A 35 -1.17 46.30 -3.71
CA LEU A 35 -1.49 45.13 -4.55
C LEU A 35 -0.42 44.05 -4.46
N TYR A 36 0.86 44.41 -4.44
CA TYR A 36 1.96 43.47 -4.24
C TYR A 36 1.92 42.86 -2.83
N PHE A 37 1.66 43.67 -1.80
CA PHE A 37 1.48 43.21 -0.43
C PHE A 37 0.26 42.31 -0.31
N LEU A 38 -0.89 42.66 -0.91
CA LEU A 38 -2.07 41.81 -0.98
C LEU A 38 -1.80 40.52 -1.77
N TRP A 39 -1.04 40.58 -2.86
CA TRP A 39 -0.64 39.41 -3.64
C TRP A 39 0.26 38.46 -2.85
N GLN A 40 1.19 39.01 -2.07
CA GLN A 40 2.12 38.24 -1.22
C GLN A 40 1.45 37.71 0.05
N GLN A 41 0.55 38.48 0.67
CA GLN A 41 -0.19 38.08 1.87
C GLN A 41 -1.36 37.14 1.56
N TYR A 42 -1.93 37.25 0.35
CA TYR A 42 -3.07 36.44 -0.10
C TYR A 42 -2.76 35.70 -1.41
N PRO A 43 -1.80 34.75 -1.43
CA PRO A 43 -1.52 33.91 -2.60
C PRO A 43 -2.73 33.08 -3.06
N ALA A 44 -3.75 32.93 -2.20
CA ALA A 44 -5.05 32.36 -2.55
C ALA A 44 -5.78 33.18 -3.63
N ILE A 45 -5.64 34.51 -3.67
CA ILE A 45 -6.25 35.38 -4.70
C ILE A 45 -5.54 35.14 -6.04
N ALA A 46 -4.21 35.07 -6.02
CA ALA A 46 -3.40 34.75 -7.19
C ALA A 46 -3.68 33.33 -7.74
N GLN A 47 -3.82 32.34 -6.84
CA GLN A 47 -4.20 30.97 -7.21
C GLN A 47 -5.64 30.90 -7.73
N ALA A 48 -6.60 31.59 -7.12
CA ALA A 48 -7.99 31.62 -7.59
C ALA A 48 -8.13 32.31 -8.97
N TYR A 49 -7.30 33.32 -9.25
CA TYR A 49 -7.25 33.98 -10.55
C TYR A 49 -6.56 33.12 -11.63
N ARG A 50 -5.48 32.40 -11.26
CA ARG A 50 -4.74 31.50 -12.16
C ARG A 50 -5.40 30.14 -12.38
N ALA A 51 -6.16 29.65 -11.41
CA ALA A 51 -7.00 28.45 -11.51
C ALA A 51 -8.22 28.79 -12.37
N ARG A 52 -7.99 28.93 -13.69
CA ARG A 52 -9.05 28.98 -14.70
C ARG A 52 -9.71 27.60 -14.78
N ASN A 53 -10.49 27.22 -13.77
CA ASN A 53 -11.28 26.00 -13.74
C ASN A 53 -12.51 26.10 -14.66
N ASN A 54 -12.38 26.59 -15.90
CA ASN A 54 -13.46 26.71 -16.90
C ASN A 54 -14.82 27.27 -16.40
N THR A 55 -14.88 27.88 -15.22
CA THR A 55 -16.10 28.36 -14.60
C THR A 55 -16.37 29.80 -15.02
N THR A 56 -17.59 30.03 -15.52
CA THR A 56 -18.09 31.37 -15.81
C THR A 56 -18.08 32.22 -14.54
N TYR A 57 -18.00 33.55 -14.68
CA TYR A 57 -18.11 34.47 -13.54
C TYR A 57 -19.38 34.21 -12.71
N LYS A 58 -20.49 33.92 -13.39
CA LYS A 58 -21.76 33.53 -12.77
C LYS A 58 -21.62 32.29 -11.88
N GLN A 59 -20.95 31.24 -12.37
CA GLN A 59 -20.73 30.03 -11.58
C GLN A 59 -19.88 30.30 -10.34
N ARG A 60 -18.85 31.15 -10.43
CA ARG A 60 -18.02 31.52 -9.26
C ARG A 60 -18.82 32.24 -8.19
N VAL A 61 -19.73 33.13 -8.60
CA VAL A 61 -20.64 33.83 -7.67
C VAL A 61 -21.60 32.84 -7.01
N ILE A 62 -22.17 31.90 -7.78
CA ILE A 62 -23.02 30.82 -7.26
C ILE A 62 -22.24 29.95 -6.26
N ASP A 63 -21.04 29.49 -6.61
CA ASP A 63 -20.20 28.65 -5.75
C ASP A 63 -19.81 29.38 -4.45
N THR A 64 -19.53 30.68 -4.54
CA THR A 64 -19.21 31.52 -3.38
C THR A 64 -20.44 31.71 -2.48
N ALA A 65 -21.59 32.08 -3.04
CA ALA A 65 -22.85 32.20 -2.30
C ALA A 65 -23.26 30.87 -1.66
N TYR A 66 -23.07 29.76 -2.38
CA TYR A 66 -23.27 28.40 -1.87
C TYR A 66 -22.32 28.09 -0.72
N SER A 67 -21.02 28.37 -0.85
CA SER A 67 -20.04 28.12 0.22
C SER A 67 -20.39 28.85 1.52
N LEU A 68 -20.95 30.05 1.40
CA LEU A 68 -21.41 30.85 2.54
C LEU A 68 -22.73 30.32 3.14
N GLY A 69 -23.64 29.79 2.31
CA GLY A 69 -24.98 29.35 2.73
C GLY A 69 -25.13 27.86 3.05
N LYS A 70 -24.22 26.98 2.60
CA LYS A 70 -24.36 25.51 2.67
C LYS A 70 -24.45 24.94 4.09
N ASN A 71 -23.92 25.67 5.07
CA ASN A 71 -23.96 25.25 6.48
C ASN A 71 -25.25 25.67 7.20
N LEU A 72 -26.14 26.43 6.55
CA LEU A 72 -27.44 26.76 7.12
C LEU A 72 -28.32 25.51 7.20
N PRO A 73 -28.97 25.21 8.35
CA PRO A 73 -29.72 23.96 8.52
C PRO A 73 -30.79 23.71 7.45
N GLN A 74 -31.48 24.77 7.00
CA GLN A 74 -32.51 24.68 5.97
C GLN A 74 -31.93 24.36 4.58
N VAL A 75 -30.77 24.93 4.24
CA VAL A 75 -30.07 24.67 2.97
C VAL A 75 -29.54 23.24 2.97
N LYS A 76 -28.92 22.81 4.08
CA LYS A 76 -28.42 21.45 4.25
C LYS A 76 -29.56 20.42 4.14
N ALA A 77 -30.68 20.63 4.82
CA ALA A 77 -31.82 19.72 4.76
C ALA A 77 -32.42 19.61 3.35
N HIS A 78 -32.46 20.71 2.59
CA HIS A 78 -32.91 20.70 1.19
C HIS A 78 -31.93 19.93 0.29
N LEU A 79 -30.62 20.15 0.45
CA LEU A 79 -29.57 19.44 -0.30
C LEU A 79 -29.59 17.94 0.00
N ASP A 80 -29.69 17.56 1.28
CA ASP A 80 -29.78 16.16 1.69
C ASP A 80 -31.01 15.50 1.07
N LYS A 81 -32.14 16.23 0.97
CA LYS A 81 -33.36 15.73 0.31
C LYS A 81 -33.17 15.49 -1.19
N GLU A 82 -32.61 16.46 -1.93
CA GLU A 82 -32.38 16.30 -3.38
C GLU A 82 -31.32 15.22 -3.66
N LEU A 83 -30.22 15.20 -2.89
CA LEU A 83 -29.20 14.16 -2.98
C LEU A 83 -29.79 12.77 -2.72
N ASN A 84 -30.62 12.62 -1.68
CA ASN A 84 -31.27 11.36 -1.37
C ASN A 84 -32.21 10.90 -2.49
N LYS A 85 -32.90 11.82 -3.16
CA LYS A 85 -33.77 11.51 -4.30
C LYS A 85 -32.97 10.99 -5.50
N ASP A 86 -31.89 11.66 -5.86
CA ASP A 86 -31.05 11.24 -7.00
C ASP A 86 -30.31 9.93 -6.71
N LEU A 87 -29.81 9.76 -5.48
CA LEU A 87 -29.23 8.50 -5.01
C LEU A 87 -30.25 7.36 -5.04
N GLN A 88 -31.52 7.61 -4.69
CA GLN A 88 -32.56 6.60 -4.70
C GLN A 88 -32.78 6.03 -6.12
N SER A 89 -32.82 6.89 -7.15
CA SER A 89 -32.94 6.42 -8.54
C SER A 89 -31.76 5.54 -8.96
N THR A 90 -30.53 5.92 -8.59
CA THR A 90 -29.34 5.10 -8.87
C THR A 90 -29.39 3.77 -8.13
N LYS A 91 -29.79 3.77 -6.85
CA LYS A 91 -29.96 2.54 -6.05
C LYS A 91 -30.98 1.59 -6.68
N GLU A 92 -32.09 2.10 -7.18
CA GLU A 92 -33.12 1.31 -7.84
C GLU A 92 -32.62 0.67 -9.14
N LYS A 93 -31.92 1.43 -9.99
CA LYS A 93 -31.29 0.90 -11.21
C LYS A 93 -30.29 -0.21 -10.91
N LEU A 94 -29.43 0.01 -9.91
CA LEU A 94 -28.46 -1.01 -9.48
C LEU A 94 -29.15 -2.23 -8.90
N LYS A 95 -30.25 -2.06 -8.17
CA LYS A 95 -31.05 -3.16 -7.61
C LYS A 95 -31.66 -4.01 -8.72
N GLU A 96 -32.23 -3.39 -9.74
CA GLU A 96 -32.79 -4.10 -10.90
C GLU A 96 -31.71 -4.86 -11.67
N LEU A 97 -30.58 -4.21 -11.98
CA LEU A 97 -29.44 -4.85 -12.64
C LEU A 97 -28.90 -6.05 -11.85
N ARG A 98 -28.87 -5.95 -10.52
CA ARG A 98 -28.36 -7.01 -9.62
C ARG A 98 -29.39 -8.09 -9.31
N ALA A 99 -30.67 -7.88 -9.57
CA ALA A 99 -31.73 -8.87 -9.28
C ALA A 99 -31.57 -10.17 -10.09
N GLN A 100 -30.85 -10.10 -11.22
CA GLN A 100 -30.54 -11.26 -12.07
C GLN A 100 -29.22 -11.95 -11.68
N MET A 101 -28.53 -11.47 -10.65
CA MET A 101 -27.22 -11.97 -10.19
C MET A 101 -27.36 -12.67 -8.84
N ALA A 102 -26.66 -13.78 -8.66
CA ALA A 102 -26.56 -14.47 -7.38
C ALA A 102 -25.42 -13.86 -6.54
N LEU A 103 -25.69 -12.72 -5.90
CA LEU A 103 -24.69 -12.01 -5.08
C LEU A 103 -24.57 -12.60 -3.69
N GLN A 104 -23.34 -12.59 -3.14
CA GLN A 104 -23.06 -13.08 -1.79
C GLN A 104 -22.63 -11.94 -0.86
N ASP A 105 -23.12 -11.97 0.37
CA ASP A 105 -22.81 -10.97 1.40
C ASP A 105 -21.47 -11.24 2.12
N LYS A 106 -20.90 -12.43 1.95
CA LYS A 106 -19.72 -12.92 2.65
C LYS A 106 -18.89 -13.83 1.74
N ILE A 107 -17.60 -13.99 2.08
CA ILE A 107 -16.79 -15.08 1.54
C ILE A 107 -17.48 -16.41 1.87
N PRO A 108 -17.59 -17.36 0.93
CA PRO A 108 -18.11 -18.69 1.20
C PRO A 108 -17.42 -19.33 2.41
N GLU A 109 -18.18 -20.01 3.27
CA GLU A 109 -17.61 -20.65 4.46
C GLU A 109 -16.68 -21.80 4.07
N GLU A 110 -17.12 -22.62 3.10
CA GLU A 110 -16.39 -23.74 2.53
C GLU A 110 -15.86 -23.40 1.12
N SER A 111 -14.90 -24.18 0.62
CA SER A 111 -14.33 -24.01 -0.72
C SER A 111 -15.37 -24.17 -1.82
N THR A 112 -15.40 -23.24 -2.78
CA THR A 112 -16.33 -23.30 -3.92
C THR A 112 -15.72 -24.14 -5.07
N PRO A 113 -16.44 -25.17 -5.59
CA PRO A 113 -15.96 -25.96 -6.72
C PRO A 113 -15.68 -25.13 -7.98
N PRO A 114 -14.60 -25.43 -8.74
CA PRO A 114 -14.26 -24.71 -9.97
C PRO A 114 -15.40 -24.59 -10.97
N GLY A 115 -16.22 -25.64 -11.14
CA GLY A 115 -17.34 -25.61 -12.09
C GLY A 115 -18.39 -24.55 -11.78
N LEU A 116 -18.65 -24.25 -10.50
CA LEU A 116 -19.56 -23.17 -10.11
C LEU A 116 -18.94 -21.80 -10.37
N ILE A 117 -17.64 -21.65 -10.10
CA ILE A 117 -16.91 -20.41 -10.38
C ILE A 117 -16.86 -20.14 -11.90
N LEU A 118 -16.51 -21.14 -12.72
CA LEU A 118 -16.48 -21.02 -14.18
C LEU A 118 -17.84 -20.58 -14.74
N LYS A 119 -18.94 -21.10 -14.18
CA LYS A 119 -20.30 -20.72 -14.56
C LYS A 119 -20.59 -19.25 -14.32
N GLU A 120 -20.08 -18.65 -13.25
CA GLU A 120 -20.21 -17.19 -12.99
C GLU A 120 -19.59 -16.33 -14.11
N PHE A 121 -18.60 -16.87 -14.82
CA PHE A 121 -17.96 -16.22 -15.96
C PHE A 121 -18.52 -16.68 -17.32
N GLY A 122 -19.53 -17.55 -17.33
CA GLY A 122 -20.09 -18.13 -18.55
C GLY A 122 -19.07 -18.97 -19.31
N ILE A 123 -18.21 -19.70 -18.58
CA ILE A 123 -17.22 -20.62 -19.13
C ILE A 123 -17.74 -22.05 -18.94
N ASN A 124 -17.76 -22.83 -20.01
CA ASN A 124 -18.13 -24.24 -19.96
C ASN A 124 -16.91 -25.08 -19.51
N PRO A 125 -16.97 -25.78 -18.36
CA PRO A 125 -15.85 -26.59 -17.89
C PRO A 125 -15.41 -27.69 -18.86
N GLU A 126 -16.32 -28.19 -19.71
CA GLU A 126 -16.03 -29.23 -20.71
C GLU A 126 -15.22 -28.71 -21.91
N GLU A 127 -15.22 -27.40 -22.14
CA GLU A 127 -14.45 -26.75 -23.20
C GLU A 127 -13.05 -26.31 -22.73
N CYS A 128 -12.78 -26.38 -21.42
CA CYS A 128 -11.49 -26.02 -20.85
C CYS A 128 -10.44 -27.10 -21.17
N LEU A 129 -9.20 -26.69 -21.42
CA LEU A 129 -8.11 -27.64 -21.66
C LEU A 129 -7.80 -28.48 -20.41
N PHE A 130 -7.96 -27.89 -19.22
CA PHE A 130 -7.81 -28.60 -17.95
C PHE A 130 -9.12 -29.28 -17.56
N ASN A 131 -9.08 -30.59 -17.30
CA ASN A 131 -10.27 -31.37 -16.94
C ASN A 131 -10.68 -31.16 -15.47
N PHE A 132 -11.39 -30.07 -15.19
CA PHE A 132 -11.89 -29.77 -13.84
C PHE A 132 -12.86 -30.84 -13.31
N SER A 133 -13.72 -31.39 -14.17
CA SER A 133 -14.74 -32.37 -13.80
C SER A 133 -14.16 -33.73 -13.38
N GLY A 134 -12.95 -34.05 -13.84
CA GLY A 134 -12.25 -35.30 -13.53
C GLY A 134 -11.48 -35.30 -12.20
N ILE A 135 -11.34 -34.14 -11.53
CA ILE A 135 -10.53 -34.00 -10.31
C ILE A 135 -11.29 -34.53 -9.08
N LYS A 136 -10.73 -35.58 -8.46
CA LYS A 136 -11.24 -36.17 -7.21
C LYS A 136 -10.75 -35.40 -5.97
N SER A 137 -11.33 -35.69 -4.80
CA SER A 137 -11.01 -35.00 -3.54
C SER A 137 -9.55 -35.14 -3.09
N ASP A 138 -8.90 -36.27 -3.39
CA ASP A 138 -7.53 -36.61 -2.99
C ASP A 138 -6.48 -36.35 -4.10
N ASP A 139 -6.92 -35.77 -5.23
CA ASP A 139 -6.09 -35.56 -6.40
C ASP A 139 -4.90 -34.63 -6.10
N LYS A 140 -3.74 -34.94 -6.71
CA LYS A 140 -2.53 -34.13 -6.58
C LYS A 140 -2.73 -32.70 -7.10
N ALA A 141 -3.62 -32.49 -8.06
CA ALA A 141 -3.93 -31.16 -8.60
C ALA A 141 -4.55 -30.21 -7.56
N ARG A 142 -5.11 -30.74 -6.47
CA ARG A 142 -5.64 -29.97 -5.33
C ARG A 142 -4.64 -29.75 -4.21
N LYS A 143 -3.48 -30.40 -4.27
CA LYS A 143 -2.43 -30.25 -3.26
C LYS A 143 -1.63 -28.99 -3.53
N PHE A 144 -1.31 -28.28 -2.45
CA PHE A 144 -0.31 -27.23 -2.48
C PHE A 144 1.07 -27.89 -2.65
N ALA A 145 1.83 -27.49 -3.67
CA ALA A 145 3.15 -28.05 -3.94
C ALA A 145 4.12 -26.94 -4.36
N VAL A 146 5.25 -26.85 -3.66
CA VAL A 146 6.35 -25.96 -4.03
C VAL A 146 7.16 -26.65 -5.13
N GLN A 147 7.01 -26.20 -6.38
CA GLN A 147 7.64 -26.86 -7.54
C GLN A 147 9.14 -26.53 -7.69
N LYS A 148 9.60 -25.36 -7.22
CA LYS A 148 10.99 -24.91 -7.25
C LYS A 148 11.29 -24.01 -6.04
N GLY A 149 12.43 -24.24 -5.39
CA GLY A 149 12.88 -23.52 -4.20
C GLY A 149 12.54 -24.25 -2.90
N ASP A 150 13.22 -23.87 -1.82
CA ASP A 150 13.13 -24.46 -0.48
C ASP A 150 12.53 -23.51 0.57
N GLY A 151 11.80 -22.48 0.11
CA GLY A 151 11.10 -21.54 0.98
C GLY A 151 12.02 -20.60 1.76
N GLN A 152 13.24 -20.34 1.30
CA GLN A 152 14.23 -19.50 1.99
C GLN A 152 14.04 -17.98 1.88
N ASP A 153 12.98 -17.52 1.21
CA ASP A 153 12.67 -16.11 1.02
C ASP A 153 11.74 -15.60 2.12
N SER A 154 12.19 -14.62 2.90
CA SER A 154 11.34 -13.93 3.87
C SER A 154 10.21 -13.17 3.16
N GLY A 155 8.96 -13.57 3.45
CA GLY A 155 7.80 -13.00 2.79
C GLY A 155 7.82 -13.30 1.29
N ALA A 156 7.93 -12.26 0.46
CA ALA A 156 7.95 -12.31 -1.01
C ALA A 156 6.77 -13.07 -1.68
N LEU A 157 6.77 -14.40 -1.58
CA LEU A 157 5.73 -15.31 -2.04
C LEU A 157 4.90 -15.81 -0.85
N TYR A 158 3.63 -15.42 -0.82
CA TYR A 158 2.75 -15.70 0.32
C TYR A 158 2.04 -17.05 0.22
N ALA A 159 1.74 -17.49 -1.00
CA ALA A 159 1.15 -18.77 -1.30
C ALA A 159 1.61 -19.26 -2.67
N VAL A 160 1.68 -20.59 -2.80
CA VAL A 160 1.62 -21.28 -4.09
C VAL A 160 0.19 -21.81 -4.27
N HIS A 161 -0.33 -21.81 -5.48
CA HIS A 161 -1.66 -22.32 -5.73
C HIS A 161 -1.62 -23.79 -6.12
N PRO A 162 -2.63 -24.59 -5.73
CA PRO A 162 -2.89 -25.87 -6.38
C PRO A 162 -2.99 -25.68 -7.89
N GLN A 163 -2.66 -26.72 -8.65
CA GLN A 163 -2.76 -26.69 -10.11
C GLN A 163 -4.19 -26.37 -10.55
N GLU A 164 -5.20 -26.95 -9.88
CA GLU A 164 -6.61 -26.70 -10.15
C GLU A 164 -6.96 -25.20 -10.08
N LEU A 165 -6.54 -24.49 -9.02
CA LEU A 165 -6.77 -23.03 -8.92
C LEU A 165 -5.95 -22.26 -9.97
N THR A 166 -4.72 -22.69 -10.26
CA THR A 166 -3.88 -22.01 -11.26
C THR A 166 -4.51 -22.07 -12.65
N GLU A 167 -5.02 -23.22 -13.08
CA GLU A 167 -5.72 -23.36 -14.36
C GLU A 167 -7.05 -22.60 -14.35
N LEU A 168 -7.79 -22.63 -13.24
CA LEU A 168 -9.02 -21.85 -13.08
C LEU A 168 -8.78 -20.34 -13.28
N LEU A 169 -7.73 -19.80 -12.65
CA LEU A 169 -7.36 -18.39 -12.80
C LEU A 169 -6.98 -18.02 -14.23
N LYS A 170 -6.34 -18.92 -14.99
CA LYS A 170 -6.03 -18.68 -16.42
C LYS A 170 -7.29 -18.52 -17.26
N GLU A 171 -8.27 -19.40 -17.08
CA GLU A 171 -9.55 -19.34 -17.82
C GLU A 171 -10.31 -18.05 -17.48
N VAL A 172 -10.38 -17.72 -16.18
CA VAL A 172 -11.03 -16.49 -15.70
C VAL A 172 -10.33 -15.24 -16.24
N TYR A 173 -8.99 -15.21 -16.19
CA TYR A 173 -8.21 -14.09 -16.73
C TYR A 173 -8.44 -13.94 -18.23
N ALA A 174 -8.35 -15.02 -19.01
CA ALA A 174 -8.56 -14.99 -20.46
C ALA A 174 -9.95 -14.43 -20.82
N LYS A 175 -10.99 -14.84 -20.08
CA LYS A 175 -12.37 -14.37 -20.27
C LYS A 175 -12.55 -12.88 -19.94
N THR A 176 -11.75 -12.34 -19.03
CA THR A 176 -11.94 -11.00 -18.45
C THR A 176 -10.84 -10.00 -18.78
N ALA A 177 -9.83 -10.39 -19.57
CA ALA A 177 -8.62 -9.61 -19.84
C ALA A 177 -8.86 -8.18 -20.36
N LEU A 178 -9.95 -7.95 -21.11
CA LEU A 178 -10.30 -6.67 -21.73
C LEU A 178 -11.39 -5.89 -20.97
N THR A 179 -11.76 -6.34 -19.78
CA THR A 179 -12.78 -5.69 -18.96
C THR A 179 -12.20 -4.54 -18.15
N ASN A 180 -12.92 -3.43 -18.03
CA ASN A 180 -12.52 -2.25 -17.26
C ASN A 180 -13.73 -1.73 -16.45
N PRO A 181 -13.74 -1.84 -15.11
CA PRO A 181 -14.89 -1.52 -14.28
C PRO A 181 -15.21 -0.02 -14.22
N LEU A 182 -14.40 0.85 -14.84
CA LEU A 182 -14.76 2.26 -15.06
C LEU A 182 -16.01 2.40 -15.95
N HIS A 183 -16.32 1.41 -16.78
CA HIS A 183 -17.44 1.46 -17.72
C HIS A 183 -18.56 0.50 -17.32
N ASP A 184 -19.80 0.99 -17.33
CA ASP A 184 -21.03 0.22 -17.04
C ASP A 184 -21.26 -0.98 -17.97
N LYS A 185 -20.46 -1.12 -19.03
CA LYS A 185 -20.48 -2.23 -19.98
C LYS A 185 -20.30 -3.61 -19.32
N TRP A 186 -19.63 -3.67 -18.15
CA TRP A 186 -19.35 -4.94 -17.46
C TRP A 186 -20.00 -5.00 -16.07
N PRO A 187 -21.34 -5.06 -16.00
CA PRO A 187 -22.08 -4.94 -14.75
C PRO A 187 -21.78 -6.07 -13.77
N ARG A 188 -21.47 -7.30 -14.25
CA ARG A 188 -21.06 -8.40 -13.38
C ARG A 188 -19.71 -8.15 -12.70
N ILE A 189 -18.72 -7.59 -13.41
CA ILE A 189 -17.41 -7.25 -12.84
C ILE A 189 -17.56 -6.13 -11.80
N ILE A 190 -18.39 -5.12 -12.09
CA ILE A 190 -18.71 -4.06 -11.12
C ILE A 190 -19.41 -4.65 -9.88
N ALA A 191 -20.31 -5.61 -10.07
CA ALA A 191 -20.94 -6.32 -8.95
C ALA A 191 -19.92 -7.16 -8.15
N MET A 192 -18.99 -7.87 -8.79
CA MET A 192 -17.90 -8.59 -8.11
C MET A 192 -17.04 -7.64 -7.27
N GLN A 193 -16.72 -6.45 -7.79
CA GLN A 193 -15.99 -5.44 -7.03
C GLN A 193 -16.77 -5.05 -5.76
N ALA A 194 -18.08 -4.81 -5.87
CA ALA A 194 -18.92 -4.51 -4.71
C ALA A 194 -19.00 -5.68 -3.71
N GLU A 195 -19.10 -6.92 -4.19
CA GLU A 195 -19.08 -8.13 -3.35
C GLU A 195 -17.76 -8.26 -2.60
N ILE A 196 -16.62 -8.11 -3.28
CA ILE A 196 -15.29 -8.17 -2.65
C ILE A 196 -15.17 -7.11 -1.55
N ILE A 197 -15.61 -5.88 -1.79
CA ILE A 197 -15.61 -4.83 -0.77
C ILE A 197 -16.54 -5.20 0.40
N ARG A 198 -17.74 -5.71 0.11
CA ARG A 198 -18.68 -6.18 1.14
C ARG A 198 -18.12 -7.33 1.97
N TRP A 199 -17.45 -8.29 1.33
CA TRP A 199 -16.78 -9.42 1.97
C TRP A 199 -15.65 -8.95 2.87
N CYS A 200 -14.82 -8.02 2.40
CA CYS A 200 -13.74 -7.47 3.21
C CYS A 200 -14.29 -6.64 4.37
N GLN A 201 -15.34 -5.83 4.15
CA GLN A 201 -16.01 -5.11 5.23
C GLN A 201 -16.52 -6.08 6.31
N GLU A 202 -17.20 -7.16 5.92
CA GLU A 202 -17.67 -8.16 6.88
C GLU A 202 -16.51 -8.85 7.62
N LEU A 203 -15.47 -9.22 6.88
CA LEU A 203 -14.28 -9.90 7.39
C LEU A 203 -13.53 -9.06 8.44
N PHE A 204 -13.49 -7.74 8.27
CA PHE A 204 -12.85 -6.78 9.19
C PHE A 204 -13.85 -6.14 10.18
N GLY A 205 -15.04 -6.73 10.36
CA GLY A 205 -16.02 -6.26 11.34
C GLY A 205 -16.66 -4.90 11.04
N GLY A 206 -16.62 -4.46 9.78
CA GLY A 206 -17.23 -3.23 9.29
C GLY A 206 -18.71 -3.37 8.94
N SER A 207 -19.36 -2.23 8.63
CA SER A 207 -20.81 -2.18 8.40
C SER A 207 -21.20 -2.46 6.94
N LYS A 208 -22.50 -2.72 6.70
CA LYS A 208 -23.07 -2.86 5.34
C LYS A 208 -23.04 -1.58 4.52
N GLU A 209 -22.96 -0.45 5.22
CA GLU A 209 -22.88 0.88 4.62
C GLU A 209 -21.43 1.39 4.52
N GLY A 210 -20.46 0.60 5.01
CA GLY A 210 -19.04 0.91 4.88
C GLY A 210 -18.60 0.98 3.41
N TYR A 211 -17.66 1.87 3.13
CA TYR A 211 -17.16 2.12 1.78
C TYR A 211 -15.81 1.43 1.54
N GLY A 212 -15.43 1.23 0.28
CA GLY A 212 -14.09 0.78 -0.04
C GLY A 212 -13.82 0.66 -1.52
N LEU A 213 -12.56 0.40 -1.85
CA LEU A 213 -12.07 0.21 -3.21
C LEU A 213 -10.97 -0.83 -3.26
N ILE A 214 -10.88 -1.52 -4.40
CA ILE A 214 -9.76 -2.41 -4.74
C ILE A 214 -8.63 -1.53 -5.28
N THR A 215 -7.40 -1.74 -4.78
CA THR A 215 -6.22 -0.99 -5.21
C THR A 215 -5.12 -1.95 -5.71
N HIS A 216 -4.04 -1.38 -6.24
CA HIS A 216 -2.93 -2.12 -6.82
C HIS A 216 -1.89 -2.63 -5.81
N GLY A 217 -2.13 -2.44 -4.52
CA GLY A 217 -1.26 -2.89 -3.45
C GLY A 217 -1.31 -2.00 -2.21
N GLY A 218 -0.68 -2.44 -1.12
CA GLY A 218 -0.77 -1.71 0.15
C GLY A 218 -0.27 -0.27 0.09
N SER A 219 0.76 0.00 -0.73
CA SER A 219 1.21 1.38 -0.94
C SER A 219 0.12 2.27 -1.55
N THR A 220 -0.65 1.78 -2.53
CA THR A 220 -1.74 2.58 -3.12
C THR A 220 -2.92 2.68 -2.17
N SER A 221 -3.26 1.62 -1.42
CA SER A 221 -4.29 1.71 -0.36
C SER A 221 -3.96 2.76 0.70
N ILE A 222 -2.71 2.81 1.17
CA ILE A 222 -2.25 3.82 2.12
C ILE A 222 -2.35 5.22 1.50
N ILE A 223 -1.89 5.41 0.26
CA ILE A 223 -1.94 6.72 -0.40
C ILE A 223 -3.39 7.18 -0.58
N GLU A 224 -4.31 6.31 -0.99
CA GLU A 224 -5.74 6.63 -1.15
C GLU A 224 -6.36 7.10 0.17
N ALA A 225 -6.16 6.35 1.27
CA ALA A 225 -6.65 6.74 2.59
C ALA A 225 -6.06 8.08 3.07
N MET A 226 -4.74 8.24 2.98
CA MET A 226 -4.07 9.46 3.41
C MET A 226 -4.49 10.66 2.56
N ALA A 227 -4.60 10.50 1.24
CA ALA A 227 -5.06 11.56 0.34
C ALA A 227 -6.48 11.99 0.67
N ALA A 228 -7.40 11.05 0.94
CA ALA A 228 -8.76 11.36 1.35
C ALA A 228 -8.79 12.24 2.61
N TYR A 229 -8.04 11.87 3.66
CA TYR A 229 -8.00 12.65 4.90
C TYR A 229 -7.30 13.99 4.76
N VAL A 230 -6.22 14.08 3.98
CA VAL A 230 -5.51 15.34 3.73
C VAL A 230 -6.35 16.32 2.90
N ILE A 231 -7.06 15.83 1.87
CA ILE A 231 -7.99 16.64 1.08
C ILE A 231 -9.13 17.15 1.97
N HIS A 232 -9.69 16.28 2.81
CA HIS A 232 -10.73 16.65 3.76
C HIS A 232 -10.27 17.70 4.78
N ALA A 233 -9.09 17.51 5.36
CA ALA A 233 -8.48 18.46 6.29
C ALA A 233 -8.32 19.85 5.64
N ARG A 234 -7.86 19.90 4.38
CA ARG A 234 -7.76 21.16 3.61
C ARG A 234 -9.12 21.79 3.35
N ALA A 235 -10.12 20.98 3.01
CA ALA A 235 -11.49 21.46 2.82
C ALA A 235 -12.08 22.06 4.12
N LYS A 236 -11.61 21.61 5.29
CA LYS A 236 -11.91 22.18 6.61
C LYS A 236 -11.05 23.40 6.98
N GLY A 237 -10.14 23.84 6.12
CA GLY A 237 -9.30 25.02 6.33
C GLY A 237 -7.90 24.75 6.91
N ILE A 238 -7.51 23.48 7.10
CA ILE A 238 -6.16 23.13 7.57
C ILE A 238 -5.17 23.35 6.42
N LYS A 239 -4.33 24.39 6.54
CA LYS A 239 -3.37 24.77 5.49
C LYS A 239 -2.21 23.78 5.35
N TYR A 240 -1.74 23.21 6.46
CA TYR A 240 -0.61 22.29 6.50
C TYR A 240 -0.99 20.99 7.23
N PRO A 241 -1.77 20.10 6.60
CA PRO A 241 -2.24 18.88 7.24
C PRO A 241 -1.10 17.96 7.67
N GLU A 242 -1.27 17.30 8.81
CA GLU A 242 -0.29 16.39 9.42
C GLU A 242 -0.79 14.93 9.40
N ILE A 243 0.07 14.01 8.98
CA ILE A 243 -0.13 12.55 9.07
C ILE A 243 0.75 12.06 10.23
N VAL A 244 0.13 11.59 11.32
CA VAL A 244 0.85 11.19 12.53
C VAL A 244 0.97 9.66 12.59
N VAL A 245 2.21 9.15 12.59
CA VAL A 245 2.49 7.72 12.48
C VAL A 245 3.54 7.26 13.51
N PRO A 246 3.47 6.02 14.01
CA PRO A 246 4.59 5.41 14.73
C PRO A 246 5.84 5.29 13.85
N GLU A 247 7.05 5.29 14.43
CA GLU A 247 8.29 5.10 13.66
C GLU A 247 8.41 3.73 12.97
N THR A 248 7.62 2.75 13.41
CA THR A 248 7.51 1.41 12.83
C THR A 248 6.54 1.34 11.65
N ALA A 249 5.81 2.43 11.36
CA ALA A 249 4.84 2.49 10.27
C ALA A 249 5.52 2.35 8.89
N HIS A 250 4.76 1.83 7.92
CA HIS A 250 5.30 1.54 6.60
C HIS A 250 5.81 2.80 5.87
N ALA A 251 6.88 2.67 5.09
CA ALA A 251 7.48 3.79 4.33
C ALA A 251 6.51 4.46 3.32
N ALA A 252 5.40 3.79 2.98
CA ALA A 252 4.35 4.37 2.14
C ALA A 252 3.67 5.60 2.76
N PHE A 253 3.65 5.75 4.10
CA PHE A 253 3.12 6.96 4.72
C PHE A 253 3.97 8.19 4.39
N LYS A 254 5.30 8.06 4.34
CA LYS A 254 6.19 9.13 3.87
C LYS A 254 5.92 9.46 2.40
N LYS A 255 5.74 8.44 1.56
CA LYS A 255 5.38 8.63 0.15
C LYS A 255 4.03 9.35 0.00
N ALA A 256 3.03 8.99 0.80
CA ALA A 256 1.74 9.65 0.80
C ALA A 256 1.84 11.12 1.26
N ALA A 257 2.61 11.40 2.31
CA ALA A 257 2.89 12.77 2.77
C ALA A 257 3.53 13.61 1.65
N ASP A 258 4.53 13.06 0.95
CA ASP A 258 5.22 13.75 -0.14
C ASP A 258 4.30 14.02 -1.34
N LEU A 259 3.49 13.04 -1.75
CA LEU A 259 2.56 13.18 -2.87
C LEU A 259 1.43 14.17 -2.57
N THR A 260 0.94 14.17 -1.34
CA THR A 260 -0.17 15.04 -0.94
C THR A 260 0.30 16.41 -0.47
N GLY A 261 1.58 16.58 -0.14
CA GLY A 261 2.13 17.79 0.49
C GLY A 261 1.74 17.95 1.96
N ALA A 262 1.39 16.87 2.63
CA ALA A 262 1.18 16.83 4.09
C ALA A 262 2.52 16.71 4.83
N ARG A 263 2.54 17.09 6.10
CA ARG A 263 3.70 16.85 6.98
C ARG A 263 3.58 15.47 7.60
N LEU A 264 4.62 14.65 7.48
CA LEU A 264 4.69 13.40 8.24
C LEU A 264 5.25 13.69 9.64
N ILE A 265 4.50 13.32 10.67
CA ILE A 265 4.92 13.40 12.07
C ILE A 265 5.17 11.99 12.57
N THR A 266 6.41 11.69 12.95
CA THR A 266 6.81 10.36 13.41
C THR A 266 6.88 10.32 14.93
N VAL A 267 6.17 9.37 15.53
CA VAL A 267 6.08 9.15 16.98
C VAL A 267 7.01 8.00 17.37
N PRO A 268 7.90 8.18 18.37
CA PRO A 268 8.78 7.11 18.83
C PRO A 268 7.96 5.96 19.44
N VAL A 269 8.44 4.72 19.24
CA VAL A 269 7.89 3.55 19.94
C VAL A 269 8.70 3.25 21.19
N ASP A 270 8.12 2.46 22.11
CA ASP A 270 8.88 1.94 23.24
C ASP A 270 9.99 1.00 22.71
N PRO A 271 11.27 1.25 23.02
CA PRO A 271 12.39 0.44 22.50
C PRO A 271 12.39 -1.02 22.94
N LYS A 272 11.67 -1.38 24.01
CA LYS A 272 11.54 -2.75 24.50
C LYS A 272 10.38 -3.46 23.84
N THR A 273 9.21 -2.82 23.71
CA THR A 273 8.02 -3.47 23.15
C THR A 273 7.96 -3.35 21.63
N GLY A 274 8.55 -2.31 21.06
CA GLY A 274 8.44 -1.97 19.63
C GLY A 274 7.10 -1.36 19.23
N THR A 275 6.29 -0.88 20.19
CA THR A 275 4.95 -0.35 19.95
C THR A 275 4.83 1.09 20.45
N VAL A 276 3.98 1.88 19.79
CA VAL A 276 3.58 3.18 20.32
C VAL A 276 2.64 2.99 21.52
N THR A 277 2.53 4.01 22.39
CA THR A 277 1.44 4.07 23.38
C THR A 277 0.49 5.21 23.03
N ALA A 278 -0.78 5.11 23.43
CA ALA A 278 -1.75 6.19 23.22
C ALA A 278 -1.30 7.51 23.89
N ASN A 279 -0.68 7.43 25.07
CA ASN A 279 -0.14 8.60 25.76
C ASN A 279 1.00 9.27 24.99
N GLU A 280 1.86 8.49 24.33
CA GLU A 280 2.93 9.05 23.50
C GLU A 280 2.35 9.66 22.22
N MET A 281 1.48 8.93 21.51
CA MET A 281 0.78 9.42 20.31
C MET A 281 0.06 10.75 20.56
N LYS A 282 -0.61 10.88 21.71
CA LYS A 282 -1.37 12.07 22.11
C LYS A 282 -0.54 13.36 22.10
N LYS A 283 0.77 13.29 22.37
CA LYS A 283 1.68 14.45 22.42
C LYS A 283 1.95 15.05 21.03
N TYR A 284 1.75 14.27 19.97
CA TYR A 284 2.03 14.66 18.59
C TYR A 284 0.77 15.02 17.80
N ILE A 285 -0.41 14.90 18.42
CA ILE A 285 -1.68 15.33 17.82
C ILE A 285 -1.81 16.85 18.00
N SER A 286 -2.10 17.55 16.90
CA SER A 286 -2.29 19.00 16.84
C SER A 286 -3.60 19.35 16.13
N SER A 287 -3.94 20.64 16.08
CA SER A 287 -5.08 21.12 15.28
C SER A 287 -4.90 20.93 13.77
N ASN A 288 -3.69 20.59 13.31
CA ASN A 288 -3.40 20.29 11.91
C ASN A 288 -3.47 18.80 11.59
N THR A 289 -3.64 17.93 12.58
CA THR A 289 -3.67 16.48 12.38
C THR A 289 -4.85 16.08 11.49
N ALA A 290 -4.53 15.53 10.32
CA ALA A 290 -5.50 15.02 9.38
C ALA A 290 -5.90 13.58 9.70
N VAL A 291 -4.97 12.79 10.24
CA VAL A 291 -5.16 11.37 10.56
C VAL A 291 -4.04 10.88 11.47
N ILE A 292 -4.37 9.97 12.39
CA ILE A 292 -3.40 9.15 13.13
C ILE A 292 -3.40 7.72 12.58
N VAL A 293 -2.28 7.00 12.75
CA VAL A 293 -2.08 5.67 12.16
C VAL A 293 -1.63 4.66 13.21
N GLY A 294 -2.02 3.40 13.04
CA GLY A 294 -1.46 2.25 13.77
C GLY A 294 -1.35 1.04 12.84
N SER A 295 -0.35 0.18 13.04
CA SER A 295 -0.11 -1.00 12.20
C SER A 295 -0.61 -2.30 12.85
N ALA A 296 -1.17 -3.20 12.04
CA ALA A 296 -1.76 -4.47 12.46
C ALA A 296 -1.31 -5.66 11.58
N PRO A 297 -0.08 -6.18 11.77
CA PRO A 297 1.03 -5.61 12.53
C PRO A 297 1.99 -4.78 11.67
N SER A 298 2.98 -4.16 12.32
CA SER A 298 4.09 -3.49 11.64
C SER A 298 4.96 -4.49 10.85
N PHE A 299 5.47 -4.04 9.70
CA PHE A 299 6.41 -4.81 8.88
C PHE A 299 7.71 -5.11 9.62
N MET A 300 8.20 -4.19 10.46
CA MET A 300 9.52 -4.30 11.07
C MET A 300 9.67 -5.57 11.92
N ASN A 301 8.82 -5.74 12.93
CA ASN A 301 8.97 -6.81 13.92
C ASN A 301 7.73 -7.71 14.05
N GLY A 302 6.67 -7.50 13.26
CA GLY A 302 5.44 -8.31 13.39
C GLY A 302 4.59 -7.98 14.61
N ILE A 303 4.83 -6.83 15.22
CA ILE A 303 4.14 -6.37 16.43
C ILE A 303 3.06 -5.39 16.00
N HIS A 304 1.86 -5.57 16.55
CA HIS A 304 0.73 -4.67 16.30
C HIS A 304 0.74 -3.54 17.32
N ASP A 305 0.35 -2.35 16.87
CA ASP A 305 0.12 -1.21 17.75
C ASP A 305 -1.13 -1.43 18.61
N PRO A 306 -1.30 -0.70 19.73
CA PRO A 306 -2.48 -0.85 20.60
C PRO A 306 -3.73 -0.21 19.96
N ILE A 307 -4.28 -0.86 18.94
CA ILE A 307 -5.37 -0.32 18.10
C ILE A 307 -6.57 0.11 18.93
N SER A 308 -6.99 -0.68 19.93
CA SER A 308 -8.08 -0.34 20.84
C SER A 308 -7.85 0.98 21.59
N GLU A 309 -6.64 1.21 22.10
CA GLU A 309 -6.30 2.44 22.84
C GLU A 309 -6.18 3.64 21.89
N LEU A 310 -5.62 3.43 20.71
CA LEU A 310 -5.51 4.46 19.67
C LEU A 310 -6.89 4.86 19.12
N GLY A 311 -7.83 3.91 19.02
CA GLY A 311 -9.22 4.20 18.64
C GLY A 311 -9.92 5.11 19.65
N LEU A 312 -9.77 4.84 20.95
CA LEU A 312 -10.30 5.72 22.00
C LEU A 312 -9.66 7.12 21.96
N LEU A 313 -8.34 7.18 21.73
CA LEU A 313 -7.63 8.46 21.55
C LEU A 313 -8.15 9.23 20.33
N ALA A 314 -8.38 8.55 19.21
CA ALA A 314 -8.91 9.15 18.00
C ALA A 314 -10.28 9.80 18.23
N GLN A 315 -11.16 9.10 18.97
CA GLN A 315 -12.45 9.66 19.38
C GLN A 315 -12.30 10.84 20.34
N GLU A 316 -11.42 10.75 21.35
CA GLU A 316 -11.14 11.86 22.28
C GLU A 316 -10.66 13.12 21.56
N LYS A 317 -9.87 12.94 20.49
CA LYS A 317 -9.26 14.03 19.72
C LYS A 317 -10.06 14.43 18.47
N GLU A 318 -11.15 13.74 18.17
CA GLU A 318 -11.96 13.94 16.97
C GLU A 318 -11.13 13.91 15.67
N VAL A 319 -10.12 13.04 15.62
CA VAL A 319 -9.25 12.85 14.44
C VAL A 319 -9.51 11.50 13.79
N PRO A 320 -9.46 11.38 12.45
CA PRO A 320 -9.51 10.10 11.78
C PRO A 320 -8.40 9.15 12.23
N PHE A 321 -8.69 7.86 12.24
CA PHE A 321 -7.73 6.81 12.58
C PHE A 321 -7.70 5.74 11.49
N HIS A 322 -6.52 5.56 10.91
CA HIS A 322 -6.26 4.55 9.90
C HIS A 322 -5.49 3.38 10.49
N VAL A 323 -5.97 2.15 10.25
CA VAL A 323 -5.24 0.93 10.60
C VAL A 323 -4.58 0.34 9.37
N ASP A 324 -3.25 0.30 9.37
CA ASP A 324 -2.46 -0.39 8.35
C ASP A 324 -2.43 -1.89 8.65
N ALA A 325 -3.38 -2.62 8.08
CA ALA A 325 -3.44 -4.07 8.10
C ALA A 325 -2.92 -4.68 6.78
N CYS A 326 -2.11 -3.94 6.00
CA CYS A 326 -1.66 -4.39 4.68
C CYS A 326 -0.91 -5.71 4.79
N LEU A 327 -0.04 -5.85 5.79
CA LEU A 327 0.68 -7.10 6.03
C LEU A 327 -0.24 -8.19 6.59
N GLY A 328 -0.79 -7.99 7.79
CA GLY A 328 -1.40 -9.07 8.57
C GLY A 328 -2.92 -9.17 8.50
N GLY A 329 -3.61 -8.24 7.85
CA GLY A 329 -5.08 -8.16 7.91
C GLY A 329 -5.77 -9.46 7.49
N PHE A 330 -5.41 -10.01 6.32
CA PHE A 330 -5.95 -11.29 5.85
C PHE A 330 -5.39 -12.52 6.58
N LEU A 331 -4.45 -12.38 7.51
CA LEU A 331 -4.05 -13.45 8.42
C LEU A 331 -4.91 -13.39 9.69
N THR A 332 -4.98 -12.22 10.30
CA THR A 332 -5.66 -11.99 11.59
C THR A 332 -7.17 -12.08 11.47
N ALA A 333 -7.71 -11.76 10.29
CA ALA A 333 -9.14 -11.82 9.99
C ALA A 333 -9.75 -13.24 10.06
N PHE A 334 -8.95 -14.28 9.86
CA PHE A 334 -9.40 -15.68 9.93
C PHE A 334 -8.99 -16.35 11.24
N LEU A 335 -8.51 -15.58 12.22
CA LEU A 335 -8.12 -16.05 13.55
C LEU A 335 -8.98 -15.39 14.62
N ASP A 336 -9.08 -16.02 15.80
CA ASP A 336 -9.78 -15.40 16.93
C ASP A 336 -8.98 -14.23 17.50
N THR A 337 -9.43 -13.03 17.15
CA THR A 337 -8.91 -11.75 17.63
C THR A 337 -9.91 -11.03 18.53
N SER A 338 -10.95 -11.72 19.02
CA SER A 338 -12.04 -11.11 19.80
C SER A 338 -11.57 -10.36 21.06
N LYS A 339 -10.50 -10.85 21.70
CA LYS A 339 -9.91 -10.22 22.90
C LYS A 339 -9.19 -8.91 22.59
N ASN A 340 -8.54 -8.83 21.44
CA ASN A 340 -7.73 -7.69 21.00
C ASN A 340 -8.00 -7.41 19.52
N PRO A 341 -9.17 -6.83 19.19
CA PRO A 341 -9.51 -6.54 17.80
C PRO A 341 -8.56 -5.47 17.23
N MET A 342 -8.25 -5.59 15.95
CA MET A 342 -7.36 -4.67 15.22
C MET A 342 -8.04 -4.14 13.94
N ASP A 343 -9.36 -4.03 13.97
CA ASP A 343 -10.19 -3.71 12.82
C ASP A 343 -11.39 -2.82 13.20
N PHE A 344 -12.44 -2.74 12.38
CA PHE A 344 -13.57 -1.85 12.61
C PHE A 344 -14.40 -2.19 13.85
N ARG A 345 -14.16 -3.35 14.51
CA ARG A 345 -14.72 -3.62 15.85
C ARG A 345 -14.20 -2.64 16.90
N VAL A 346 -13.04 -2.03 16.67
CA VAL A 346 -12.50 -0.96 17.50
C VAL A 346 -13.18 0.37 17.14
N LYS A 347 -13.91 0.93 18.09
CA LYS A 347 -14.50 2.26 17.97
C LYS A 347 -13.42 3.31 17.72
N GLY A 348 -13.65 4.16 16.72
CA GLY A 348 -12.71 5.21 16.30
C GLY A 348 -11.90 4.85 15.05
N VAL A 349 -11.81 3.57 14.66
CA VAL A 349 -11.18 3.19 13.38
C VAL A 349 -12.04 3.67 12.21
N THR A 350 -11.49 4.58 11.40
CA THR A 350 -12.22 5.19 10.27
C THR A 350 -11.81 4.63 8.90
N SER A 351 -10.67 3.94 8.81
CA SER A 351 -10.27 3.19 7.61
C SER A 351 -9.26 2.09 7.90
N ILE A 352 -9.19 1.11 6.99
CA ILE A 352 -8.25 -0.02 7.02
C ILE A 352 -7.69 -0.25 5.63
N SER A 353 -6.38 -0.46 5.51
CA SER A 353 -5.76 -1.02 4.31
C SER A 353 -5.38 -2.49 4.52
N ALA A 354 -5.65 -3.39 3.56
CA ALA A 354 -5.35 -4.81 3.69
C ALA A 354 -4.96 -5.46 2.35
N ASP A 355 -3.83 -6.17 2.28
CA ASP A 355 -3.33 -6.70 1.00
C ASP A 355 -3.88 -8.10 0.70
N LEU A 356 -4.74 -8.15 -0.31
CA LEU A 356 -5.21 -9.39 -0.92
C LEU A 356 -4.03 -10.22 -1.47
N HIS A 357 -3.01 -9.59 -2.05
CA HIS A 357 -1.87 -10.30 -2.63
C HIS A 357 -0.84 -10.86 -1.62
N LYS A 358 -1.13 -10.73 -0.33
CA LYS A 358 -0.35 -11.30 0.77
C LYS A 358 -1.08 -12.51 1.33
N TYR A 359 -1.56 -12.48 2.58
CA TYR A 359 -2.28 -13.60 3.18
C TYR A 359 -3.69 -13.80 2.60
N GLY A 360 -4.23 -12.84 1.83
CA GLY A 360 -5.41 -13.06 1.00
C GLY A 360 -5.13 -13.97 -0.21
N CYS A 361 -3.88 -14.40 -0.40
CA CYS A 361 -3.42 -15.34 -1.43
C CYS A 361 -3.80 -14.94 -2.88
N CYS A 362 -4.21 -13.71 -3.14
CA CYS A 362 -4.59 -13.27 -4.48
C CYS A 362 -3.34 -12.95 -5.34
N PRO A 363 -3.50 -12.81 -6.66
CA PRO A 363 -2.40 -12.40 -7.53
C PRO A 363 -1.79 -11.05 -7.13
N LYS A 364 -0.47 -10.88 -7.38
CA LYS A 364 0.24 -9.62 -7.16
C LYS A 364 -0.45 -8.47 -7.90
N GLY A 365 -0.40 -7.29 -7.27
CA GLY A 365 -1.09 -6.10 -7.78
C GLY A 365 -2.52 -5.93 -7.27
N THR A 366 -2.87 -6.56 -6.14
CA THR A 366 -4.22 -6.49 -5.53
C THR A 366 -4.17 -6.16 -4.04
N SER A 367 -5.01 -5.23 -3.58
CA SER A 367 -5.20 -4.84 -2.17
C SER A 367 -6.58 -4.18 -2.02
N VAL A 368 -6.99 -3.86 -0.80
CA VAL A 368 -8.19 -3.08 -0.52
C VAL A 368 -7.90 -1.90 0.39
N CYS A 369 -8.63 -0.81 0.19
CA CYS A 369 -8.75 0.32 1.11
C CYS A 369 -10.21 0.44 1.52
N LEU A 370 -10.49 0.29 2.81
CA LEU A 370 -11.84 0.28 3.37
C LEU A 370 -12.01 1.49 4.28
N PHE A 371 -13.22 2.01 4.34
CA PHE A 371 -13.63 3.12 5.21
C PHE A 371 -14.86 2.70 6.00
N SER A 372 -14.93 3.11 7.27
CA SER A 372 -16.16 2.96 8.05
C SER A 372 -17.28 3.81 7.46
N ASP A 373 -18.53 3.52 7.82
CA ASP A 373 -19.69 4.30 7.42
C ASP A 373 -19.67 5.73 8.01
N ASP A 374 -19.12 5.89 9.21
CA ASP A 374 -18.93 7.17 9.89
C ASP A 374 -17.62 7.88 9.51
N SER A 375 -16.86 7.34 8.55
CA SER A 375 -15.60 7.93 8.12
C SER A 375 -15.83 9.33 7.57
N PRO A 376 -15.09 10.36 8.06
CA PRO A 376 -15.38 11.74 7.69
C PRO A 376 -14.92 12.10 6.28
N ALA A 377 -14.19 11.21 5.62
CA ALA A 377 -13.72 11.34 4.25
C ALA A 377 -13.67 9.97 3.58
N LEU A 378 -13.96 9.94 2.28
CA LEU A 378 -13.86 8.75 1.44
C LEU A 378 -12.86 9.01 0.32
N SER A 379 -12.21 7.95 -0.15
CA SER A 379 -11.34 7.97 -1.32
C SER A 379 -12.17 8.06 -2.61
N VAL A 380 -12.89 9.16 -2.82
CA VAL A 380 -13.68 9.42 -4.04
C VAL A 380 -13.16 10.67 -4.71
N TYR A 381 -13.07 10.65 -6.03
CA TYR A 381 -12.67 11.83 -6.81
C TYR A 381 -13.69 12.17 -7.88
N ALA A 382 -13.93 13.47 -8.06
CA ALA A 382 -14.81 13.98 -9.09
C ALA A 382 -14.19 15.23 -9.76
N ALA A 383 -14.05 15.16 -11.08
CA ALA A 383 -13.73 16.33 -11.91
C ALA A 383 -15.02 16.86 -12.55
N LEU A 384 -15.51 17.98 -12.02
CA LEU A 384 -16.84 18.51 -12.35
C LEU A 384 -16.87 19.39 -13.62
N ASN A 385 -15.76 20.04 -13.95
CA ASN A 385 -15.67 21.04 -15.03
C ASN A 385 -14.70 20.62 -16.15
N TRP A 386 -14.57 19.32 -16.37
CA TRP A 386 -13.73 18.77 -17.42
C TRP A 386 -14.50 18.70 -18.75
N SER A 387 -13.86 19.07 -19.85
CA SER A 387 -14.50 19.13 -21.18
C SER A 387 -14.93 17.76 -21.71
N GLY A 388 -14.43 16.66 -21.14
CA GLY A 388 -14.85 15.29 -21.45
C GLY A 388 -16.16 14.85 -20.80
N GLY A 389 -16.79 15.72 -20.00
CA GLY A 389 -17.99 15.41 -19.22
C GLY A 389 -17.68 15.16 -17.75
N LEU A 390 -18.72 14.85 -16.98
CA LEU A 390 -18.60 14.50 -15.56
C LEU A 390 -17.71 13.25 -15.42
N TYR A 391 -16.60 13.39 -14.72
CA TYR A 391 -15.68 12.29 -14.45
C TYR A 391 -15.66 12.00 -12.95
N THR A 392 -16.01 10.78 -12.57
CA THR A 392 -16.02 10.32 -11.18
C THR A 392 -15.38 8.95 -11.08
N THR A 393 -14.58 8.74 -10.05
CA THR A 393 -13.86 7.49 -9.80
C THR A 393 -14.05 7.07 -8.34
N PRO A 394 -14.13 5.75 -8.06
CA PRO A 394 -14.21 5.24 -6.70
C PRO A 394 -12.87 5.32 -5.93
N GLY A 395 -11.84 5.93 -6.53
CA GLY A 395 -10.52 6.17 -5.98
C GLY A 395 -10.00 7.54 -6.43
N ILE A 396 -8.99 8.08 -5.75
CA ILE A 396 -8.38 9.36 -6.12
C ILE A 396 -7.31 9.16 -7.20
N LEU A 397 -6.64 8.01 -7.23
CA LEU A 397 -5.47 7.79 -8.08
C LEU A 397 -5.82 7.30 -9.48
N ASP A 398 -6.67 6.29 -9.56
CA ASP A 398 -6.81 5.48 -10.77
C ASP A 398 -8.08 5.81 -11.58
N GLY A 399 -7.92 5.82 -12.91
CA GLY A 399 -9.02 5.88 -13.87
C GLY A 399 -9.40 4.50 -14.39
N SER A 400 -8.82 4.11 -15.53
CA SER A 400 -8.99 2.76 -16.07
C SER A 400 -8.27 1.73 -15.21
N THR A 401 -8.99 0.68 -14.81
CA THR A 401 -8.45 -0.42 -13.99
C THR A 401 -8.75 -1.77 -14.64
N SER A 402 -8.10 -2.84 -14.17
CA SER A 402 -8.24 -4.19 -14.77
C SER A 402 -9.39 -4.96 -14.11
N GLY A 403 -10.45 -5.24 -14.86
CA GLY A 403 -11.53 -6.11 -14.40
C GLY A 403 -11.10 -7.58 -14.27
N ALA A 404 -10.03 -7.99 -14.94
CA ALA A 404 -9.44 -9.32 -14.75
C ALA A 404 -8.87 -9.51 -13.34
N ARG A 405 -8.28 -8.47 -12.74
CA ARG A 405 -7.83 -8.52 -11.35
C ARG A 405 -9.00 -8.67 -10.38
N VAL A 406 -10.12 -8.00 -10.64
CA VAL A 406 -11.36 -8.16 -9.85
C VAL A 406 -11.86 -9.61 -9.92
N ALA A 407 -11.89 -10.18 -11.13
CA ALA A 407 -12.34 -11.54 -11.37
C ALA A 407 -11.45 -12.59 -10.68
N GLU A 408 -10.13 -12.42 -10.72
CA GLU A 408 -9.18 -13.30 -10.03
C GLU A 408 -9.30 -13.21 -8.51
N ILE A 409 -9.47 -12.02 -7.94
CA ILE A 409 -9.71 -11.86 -6.49
C ILE A 409 -10.97 -12.61 -6.09
N TYR A 410 -12.08 -12.37 -6.80
CA TYR A 410 -13.36 -13.04 -6.54
C TYR A 410 -13.19 -14.57 -6.58
N THR A 411 -12.48 -15.06 -7.60
CA THR A 411 -12.19 -16.48 -7.82
C THR A 411 -11.36 -17.05 -6.67
N THR A 412 -10.25 -16.42 -6.29
CA THR A 412 -9.35 -16.92 -5.24
C THR A 412 -10.04 -16.94 -3.87
N LEU A 413 -10.75 -15.86 -3.51
CA LEU A 413 -11.50 -15.80 -2.25
C LEU A 413 -12.60 -16.88 -2.19
N SER A 414 -13.34 -17.06 -3.28
CA SER A 414 -14.42 -18.05 -3.37
C SER A 414 -13.91 -19.50 -3.39
N TYR A 415 -12.82 -19.75 -4.12
CA TYR A 415 -12.22 -21.08 -4.24
C TYR A 415 -11.73 -21.58 -2.88
N TYR A 416 -11.02 -20.75 -2.12
CA TYR A 416 -10.54 -21.17 -0.81
C TYR A 416 -11.67 -21.22 0.22
N GLY A 417 -12.49 -20.18 0.32
CA GLY A 417 -13.48 -20.05 1.38
C GLY A 417 -12.85 -19.81 2.77
N ARG A 418 -13.67 -19.41 3.75
CA ARG A 418 -13.21 -18.94 5.08
C ARG A 418 -12.44 -20.03 5.84
N LYS A 419 -12.95 -21.27 5.84
CA LYS A 419 -12.31 -22.39 6.55
C LYS A 419 -10.91 -22.68 6.03
N LYS A 420 -10.68 -22.63 4.72
CA LYS A 420 -9.35 -22.89 4.17
C LYS A 420 -8.36 -21.78 4.53
N TYR A 421 -8.80 -20.52 4.51
CA TYR A 421 -7.98 -19.41 4.99
C TYR A 421 -7.67 -19.52 6.49
N GLN A 422 -8.62 -20.00 7.30
CA GLN A 422 -8.39 -20.28 8.72
C GLN A 422 -7.33 -21.36 8.90
N GLU A 423 -7.44 -22.51 8.22
CA GLU A 423 -6.43 -23.58 8.27
C GLU A 423 -5.03 -23.08 7.89
N ILE A 424 -4.94 -22.31 6.81
CA ILE A 424 -3.67 -21.70 6.36
C ILE A 424 -3.13 -20.76 7.44
N SER A 425 -3.98 -19.90 8.00
CA SER A 425 -3.58 -18.92 9.02
C SER A 425 -3.09 -19.60 10.29
N GLU A 426 -3.82 -20.60 10.79
CA GLU A 426 -3.46 -21.40 11.95
C GLU A 426 -2.12 -22.13 11.74
N SER A 427 -1.89 -22.70 10.54
CA SER A 427 -0.63 -23.38 10.23
C SER A 427 0.58 -22.43 10.29
N ILE A 428 0.44 -21.19 9.82
CA ILE A 428 1.49 -20.16 9.86
C ILE A 428 1.79 -19.76 11.30
N ILE A 429 0.75 -19.52 12.12
CA ILE A 429 0.92 -19.17 13.53
C ILE A 429 1.56 -20.32 14.33
N ALA A 430 1.12 -21.56 14.09
CA ALA A 430 1.69 -22.72 14.74
C ALA A 430 3.19 -22.90 14.41
N MET A 431 3.57 -22.73 13.13
CA MET A 431 4.97 -22.74 12.72
C MET A 431 5.77 -21.60 13.35
N ARG A 432 5.21 -20.38 13.38
CA ARG A 432 5.85 -19.22 14.02
C ARG A 432 6.14 -19.48 15.48
N GLN A 433 5.18 -20.01 16.23
CA GLN A 433 5.35 -20.32 17.65
C GLN A 433 6.44 -21.35 17.88
N ARG A 434 6.44 -22.46 17.13
CA ARG A 434 7.47 -23.50 17.26
C ARG A 434 8.87 -22.97 16.93
N LEU A 435 9.00 -22.16 15.87
CA LEU A 435 10.27 -21.51 15.54
C LEU A 435 10.73 -20.54 16.63
N GLN A 436 9.82 -19.74 17.17
CA GLN A 436 10.12 -18.83 18.27
C GLN A 436 10.63 -19.62 19.49
N ASP A 437 9.93 -20.68 19.91
CA ASP A 437 10.32 -21.52 21.04
C ASP A 437 11.72 -22.15 20.83
N ARG A 438 12.00 -22.61 19.60
CA ARG A 438 13.31 -23.17 19.25
C ARG A 438 14.42 -22.12 19.30
N VAL A 439 14.18 -20.91 18.78
CA VAL A 439 15.14 -19.80 18.87
C VAL A 439 15.37 -19.42 20.33
N GLU A 440 14.33 -19.35 21.16
CA GLU A 440 14.46 -19.09 22.59
C GLU A 440 15.33 -20.15 23.30
N GLN A 441 15.19 -21.43 22.94
CA GLN A 441 16.06 -22.51 23.45
C GLN A 441 17.53 -22.39 23.00
N LEU A 442 17.79 -21.88 21.79
CA LEU A 442 19.14 -21.56 21.32
C LEU A 442 19.76 -20.41 22.10
N SER A 443 18.93 -19.45 22.51
CA SER A 443 19.30 -18.17 23.10
C SER A 443 19.67 -18.32 24.57
N LYS A 444 20.69 -19.14 24.89
CA LYS A 444 21.21 -19.25 26.26
C LYS A 444 21.91 -17.95 26.66
N HIS A 445 21.61 -17.46 27.85
CA HIS A 445 22.24 -16.29 28.42
C HIS A 445 23.71 -16.56 28.70
N ASN A 446 24.58 -15.59 28.40
CA ASN A 446 25.89 -15.54 29.05
C ASN A 446 25.74 -15.13 30.53
N GLU A 447 26.83 -15.15 31.30
CA GLU A 447 26.82 -14.80 32.73
C GLU A 447 26.25 -13.40 33.03
N SER A 448 26.23 -12.51 32.04
CA SER A 448 25.69 -11.14 32.13
C SER A 448 24.24 -11.00 31.63
N GLY A 449 23.61 -12.08 31.16
CA GLY A 449 22.24 -12.05 30.64
C GLY A 449 22.11 -11.71 29.14
N ASN A 450 23.21 -11.40 28.45
CA ASN A 450 23.19 -11.04 27.02
C ASN A 450 23.03 -12.28 26.13
N LYS A 451 22.38 -12.11 24.97
CA LYS A 451 22.06 -13.18 24.02
C LYS A 451 22.75 -12.99 22.67
N ASP A 452 23.30 -14.08 22.13
CA ASP A 452 23.88 -14.11 20.77
C ASP A 452 22.85 -13.91 19.67
N ILE A 453 21.62 -14.33 19.91
CA ILE A 453 20.47 -14.10 19.06
C ILE A 453 19.23 -14.08 19.97
N TYR A 454 18.20 -13.33 19.62
CA TYR A 454 16.88 -13.42 20.26
C TYR A 454 15.79 -12.87 19.34
N ILE A 455 14.54 -13.28 19.59
CA ILE A 455 13.36 -12.68 18.95
C ILE A 455 13.01 -11.39 19.70
N PHE A 456 12.88 -10.30 18.95
CA PHE A 456 12.58 -8.99 19.50
C PHE A 456 11.14 -8.91 20.03
N SER A 457 11.00 -8.53 21.30
CA SER A 457 9.70 -8.41 21.99
C SER A 457 8.90 -9.72 21.93
N ASN A 458 7.59 -9.66 21.65
CA ASN A 458 6.70 -10.82 21.65
C ASN A 458 5.77 -10.82 20.41
N PRO A 459 6.27 -11.15 19.22
CA PRO A 459 5.46 -11.18 18.00
C PRO A 459 4.38 -12.25 18.08
N GLN A 460 3.13 -11.87 17.78
CA GLN A 460 1.98 -12.79 17.83
C GLN A 460 1.63 -13.39 16.47
N TRP A 461 2.13 -12.81 15.38
CA TRP A 461 1.64 -13.09 14.03
C TRP A 461 2.67 -13.87 13.21
N SER A 462 2.97 -13.43 12.00
CA SER A 462 3.79 -14.18 11.04
C SER A 462 5.25 -13.76 10.96
N ILE A 463 5.64 -12.62 11.54
CA ILE A 463 7.01 -12.10 11.46
C ILE A 463 7.76 -12.40 12.76
N LEU A 464 8.99 -12.89 12.60
CA LEU A 464 9.99 -13.00 13.67
C LEU A 464 11.13 -12.01 13.39
N GLY A 465 11.25 -10.98 14.22
CA GLY A 465 12.37 -10.04 14.18
C GLY A 465 13.53 -10.52 15.04
N PHE A 466 14.71 -10.72 14.45
CA PHE A 466 15.91 -11.22 15.11
C PHE A 466 16.85 -10.09 15.50
N ARG A 467 17.42 -10.17 16.71
CA ARG A 467 18.38 -9.22 17.29
C ARG A 467 19.48 -9.95 18.03
N SER A 468 20.55 -9.25 18.38
CA SER A 468 21.69 -9.78 19.11
C SER A 468 22.26 -8.71 20.05
N ASP A 469 22.67 -9.12 21.26
CA ASP A 469 23.34 -8.26 22.24
C ASP A 469 24.86 -8.35 22.14
N THR A 470 25.38 -9.48 21.64
CA THR A 470 26.81 -9.83 21.66
C THR A 470 27.44 -9.87 20.28
N LEU A 471 26.65 -10.04 19.22
CA LEU A 471 27.11 -10.18 17.84
C LEU A 471 26.48 -9.10 16.95
N ASN A 472 27.09 -8.87 15.79
CA ASN A 472 26.48 -8.04 14.76
C ASN A 472 25.40 -8.86 14.01
N ALA A 473 24.13 -8.54 14.22
CA ALA A 473 23.01 -9.24 13.60
C ALA A 473 23.02 -9.19 12.06
N HIS A 474 23.60 -8.14 11.46
CA HIS A 474 23.78 -8.06 10.01
C HIS A 474 24.83 -9.05 9.49
N LEU A 475 25.87 -9.37 10.28
CA LEU A 475 26.83 -10.43 9.91
C LEU A 475 26.18 -11.82 9.96
N ILE A 476 25.25 -12.05 10.90
CA ILE A 476 24.46 -13.29 10.95
C ILE A 476 23.59 -13.39 9.69
N ALA A 477 22.95 -12.31 9.28
CA ALA A 477 22.17 -12.26 8.03
C ALA A 477 23.04 -12.49 6.78
N ASP A 478 24.27 -11.94 6.73
CA ASP A 478 25.24 -12.19 5.63
C ASP A 478 25.65 -13.67 5.55
N GLU A 479 25.83 -14.33 6.70
CA GLU A 479 26.08 -15.78 6.76
C GLU A 479 24.89 -16.63 6.32
N LEU A 480 23.67 -16.20 6.65
CA LEU A 480 22.45 -16.85 6.19
C LEU A 480 22.25 -16.62 4.68
N GLU A 481 22.60 -15.44 4.15
CA GLU A 481 22.55 -15.15 2.71
C GLU A 481 23.50 -16.02 1.89
N LYS A 482 24.68 -16.38 2.43
CA LYS A 482 25.61 -17.36 1.82
C LYS A 482 25.05 -18.77 1.77
N ARG A 483 24.03 -19.04 2.60
CA ARG A 483 23.25 -20.28 2.64
C ARG A 483 21.90 -20.09 1.94
N ASP A 484 21.81 -19.14 1.02
CA ASP A 484 20.65 -18.82 0.17
C ASP A 484 19.42 -18.19 0.85
N TRP A 485 19.46 -17.92 2.17
CA TRP A 485 18.38 -17.20 2.84
C TRP A 485 18.27 -15.73 2.40
N LYS A 486 17.10 -15.32 1.93
CA LYS A 486 16.81 -13.92 1.56
C LYS A 486 15.96 -13.27 2.64
N LEU A 487 16.64 -12.71 3.63
CA LEU A 487 16.03 -12.07 4.79
C LEU A 487 15.94 -10.55 4.61
N ASN A 488 14.96 -9.93 5.26
CA ASN A 488 14.86 -8.48 5.24
C ASN A 488 15.73 -7.91 6.36
N LEU A 489 16.68 -7.05 5.99
CA LEU A 489 17.53 -6.35 6.95
C LEU A 489 16.76 -5.20 7.59
N LEU A 490 16.98 -5.03 8.89
CA LEU A 490 16.37 -4.01 9.73
C LEU A 490 17.44 -3.07 10.29
N GLN A 491 17.02 -1.86 10.62
CA GLN A 491 17.85 -0.82 11.23
C GLN A 491 17.06 -0.14 12.33
N LYS A 492 17.75 0.39 13.35
CA LYS A 492 17.19 1.13 14.49
C LYS A 492 16.12 0.34 15.29
N PRO A 493 16.47 -0.75 15.98
CA PRO A 493 17.83 -1.31 16.13
C PRO A 493 18.18 -2.30 15.01
N ASP A 494 19.48 -2.50 14.82
CA ASP A 494 20.04 -3.39 13.80
C ASP A 494 19.56 -4.83 13.98
N GLY A 495 19.18 -5.46 12.88
CA GLY A 495 18.66 -6.81 12.90
C GLY A 495 18.26 -7.28 11.52
N PHE A 496 17.50 -8.36 11.50
CA PHE A 496 16.81 -8.86 10.32
C PHE A 496 15.49 -9.49 10.74
N HIS A 497 14.58 -9.76 9.80
CA HIS A 497 13.40 -10.56 10.10
C HIS A 497 13.20 -11.69 9.11
N LEU A 498 12.37 -12.65 9.55
CA LEU A 498 11.77 -13.68 8.72
C LEU A 498 10.24 -13.53 8.78
N CYS A 499 9.63 -13.21 7.63
CA CYS A 499 8.19 -13.17 7.47
C CYS A 499 7.68 -14.53 6.96
N LEU A 500 7.06 -15.30 7.85
CA LEU A 500 6.52 -16.61 7.53
C LEU A 500 5.25 -16.49 6.68
N THR A 501 5.10 -17.44 5.76
CA THR A 501 4.03 -17.50 4.78
C THR A 501 3.55 -18.93 4.62
N HIS A 502 2.47 -19.16 3.87
CA HIS A 502 1.99 -20.51 3.63
C HIS A 502 3.04 -21.36 2.87
N VAL A 503 3.87 -20.75 2.01
CA VAL A 503 4.96 -21.45 1.32
C VAL A 503 5.88 -22.16 2.32
N HIS A 504 6.29 -21.46 3.38
CA HIS A 504 7.16 -22.03 4.42
C HIS A 504 6.51 -23.25 5.11
N THR A 505 5.19 -23.19 5.33
CA THR A 505 4.44 -24.30 5.96
C THR A 505 4.36 -25.56 5.10
N LEU A 506 4.67 -25.46 3.82
CA LEU A 506 4.63 -26.57 2.86
C LEU A 506 6.00 -27.21 2.64
N VAL A 507 7.07 -26.59 3.15
CA VAL A 507 8.44 -27.10 3.00
C VAL A 507 8.73 -28.10 4.12
N GLU A 508 9.02 -29.33 3.74
CA GLU A 508 9.44 -30.37 4.68
C GLU A 508 10.72 -29.97 5.40
N HIS A 509 10.78 -30.20 6.71
CA HIS A 509 11.93 -29.88 7.56
C HIS A 509 12.35 -28.40 7.55
N PHE A 510 11.47 -27.47 7.15
CA PHE A 510 11.77 -26.03 7.11
C PHE A 510 12.35 -25.51 8.43
N GLU A 511 11.70 -25.85 9.54
CA GLU A 511 12.10 -25.38 10.88
C GLU A 511 13.47 -25.92 11.28
N ASP A 512 13.75 -27.19 10.97
CA ASP A 512 15.04 -27.82 11.26
C ASP A 512 16.17 -27.20 10.45
N LYS A 513 15.94 -27.00 9.15
CA LYS A 513 16.90 -26.37 8.26
C LYS A 513 17.22 -24.95 8.72
N PHE A 514 16.20 -24.12 8.98
CA PHE A 514 16.41 -22.74 9.42
C PHE A 514 17.20 -22.67 10.74
N ILE A 515 16.83 -23.50 11.72
CA ILE A 515 17.49 -23.53 13.02
C ILE A 515 18.93 -24.01 12.91
N HIS A 516 19.20 -25.03 12.11
CA HIS A 516 20.56 -25.50 11.83
C HIS A 516 21.41 -24.40 11.17
N ASP A 517 20.92 -23.79 10.10
CA ASP A 517 21.63 -22.74 9.37
C ASP A 517 21.87 -21.50 10.25
N LEU A 518 20.91 -21.15 11.12
CA LEU A 518 21.05 -20.07 12.09
C LEU A 518 22.14 -20.37 13.13
N GLN A 519 22.19 -21.59 13.66
CA GLN A 519 23.25 -22.01 14.59
C GLN A 519 24.64 -21.94 13.93
N GLU A 520 24.76 -22.41 12.69
CA GLU A 520 26.02 -22.34 11.96
C GLU A 520 26.44 -20.90 11.67
N ALA A 521 25.50 -20.04 11.28
CA ALA A 521 25.74 -18.63 11.05
C ALA A 521 26.26 -17.93 12.33
N ILE A 522 25.63 -18.18 13.48
CA ILE A 522 26.08 -17.66 14.78
C ILE A 522 27.49 -18.18 15.10
N ALA A 523 27.75 -19.47 14.90
CA ALA A 523 29.06 -20.07 15.15
C ALA A 523 30.17 -19.51 14.23
N ALA A 524 29.83 -19.17 12.98
CA ALA A 524 30.74 -18.52 12.05
C ALA A 524 31.06 -17.08 12.47
N VAL A 525 30.03 -16.30 12.82
CA VAL A 525 30.20 -14.89 13.25
C VAL A 525 31.06 -14.78 14.51
N LYS A 526 30.94 -15.72 15.46
CA LYS A 526 31.80 -15.78 16.65
C LYS A 526 33.30 -15.95 16.35
N LYS A 527 33.65 -16.46 15.16
CA LYS A 527 35.04 -16.66 14.73
C LYS A 527 35.58 -15.46 13.94
N TYR A 528 34.75 -14.47 13.64
CA TYR A 528 35.16 -13.29 12.91
C TYR A 528 36.00 -12.35 13.78
N PRO A 529 37.01 -11.69 13.18
CA PRO A 529 37.71 -10.63 13.89
C PRO A 529 36.75 -9.47 14.19
N GLU A 530 37.00 -8.74 15.28
CA GLU A 530 36.11 -7.67 15.75
C GLU A 530 35.87 -6.56 14.71
N ASP A 531 36.82 -6.35 13.79
CA ASP A 531 36.76 -5.34 12.73
C ASP A 531 36.07 -5.82 11.44
N LYS A 532 35.54 -7.05 11.41
CA LYS A 532 34.87 -7.62 10.25
C LYS A 532 33.66 -6.77 9.86
N LYS A 533 33.73 -6.15 8.68
CA LYS A 533 32.60 -5.43 8.08
C LYS A 533 31.69 -6.37 7.29
N PRO A 534 30.36 -6.14 7.30
CA PRO A 534 29.44 -6.83 6.41
C PRO A 534 29.83 -6.67 4.94
N THR A 535 29.51 -7.68 4.13
CA THR A 535 29.77 -7.68 2.68
C THR A 535 28.45 -7.63 1.89
N GLY A 536 28.52 -7.64 0.55
CA GLY A 536 27.34 -7.73 -0.30
C GLY A 536 26.29 -6.62 -0.10
N ASN A 537 25.02 -6.99 -0.20
CA ASN A 537 23.88 -6.09 0.00
C ASN A 537 23.79 -5.58 1.44
N VAL A 538 24.30 -6.34 2.41
CA VAL A 538 24.29 -5.99 3.83
C VAL A 538 25.17 -4.76 4.12
N LYS A 539 26.33 -4.65 3.45
CA LYS A 539 27.24 -3.49 3.55
C LYS A 539 26.57 -2.17 3.19
N VAL A 540 25.64 -2.22 2.22
CA VAL A 540 24.93 -1.06 1.70
C VAL A 540 24.06 -0.45 2.81
N TYR A 541 23.37 -1.26 3.60
CA TYR A 541 22.52 -0.77 4.70
C TYR A 541 23.33 -0.09 5.82
N GLY A 542 24.42 -0.72 6.28
CA GLY A 542 25.25 -0.14 7.34
C GLY A 542 26.00 1.13 6.91
N THR A 543 26.47 1.19 5.66
CA THR A 543 27.24 2.34 5.15
C THR A 543 26.33 3.49 4.70
N ILE A 544 25.19 3.20 4.05
CA ILE A 544 24.27 4.26 3.61
C ILE A 544 23.54 4.88 4.81
N GLY A 545 23.16 4.08 5.81
CA GLY A 545 22.38 4.55 6.96
C GLY A 545 23.05 5.68 7.75
N VAL A 546 24.38 5.79 7.70
CA VAL A 546 25.17 6.85 8.39
C VAL A 546 25.44 8.10 7.53
N LEU A 547 25.11 8.07 6.24
CA LEU A 547 25.32 9.22 5.35
C LEU A 547 24.23 10.29 5.55
N PRO A 548 24.49 11.57 5.20
CA PRO A 548 23.43 12.58 5.16
C PRO A 548 22.27 12.16 4.23
N THR A 549 21.03 12.44 4.62
CA THR A 549 19.81 11.99 3.90
C THR A 549 19.82 12.33 2.41
N ALA A 550 20.26 13.54 2.04
CA ALA A 550 20.37 13.94 0.63
C ALA A 550 21.32 13.03 -0.18
N VAL A 551 22.41 12.56 0.43
CA VAL A 551 23.35 11.62 -0.19
C VAL A 551 22.70 10.24 -0.30
N GLN A 552 22.00 9.77 0.74
CA GLN A 552 21.25 8.51 0.70
C GLN A 552 20.25 8.50 -0.47
N GLU A 553 19.50 9.58 -0.65
CA GLU A 553 18.55 9.73 -1.77
C GLU A 553 19.25 9.68 -3.14
N MET A 554 20.40 10.35 -3.29
CA MET A 554 21.19 10.30 -4.52
C MET A 554 21.64 8.88 -4.83
N VAL A 555 22.17 8.15 -3.84
CA VAL A 555 22.62 6.76 -4.01
C VAL A 555 21.44 5.88 -4.41
N CYS A 556 20.28 6.00 -3.75
CA CYS A 556 19.06 5.28 -4.12
C CYS A 556 18.63 5.55 -5.56
N ARG A 557 18.69 6.81 -6.03
CA ARG A 557 18.36 7.18 -7.42
C ARG A 557 19.33 6.54 -8.41
N GLN A 558 20.64 6.55 -8.13
CA GLN A 558 21.64 5.92 -9.00
C GLN A 558 21.49 4.41 -9.02
N TYR A 559 21.19 3.78 -7.88
CA TYR A 559 20.90 2.35 -7.82
C TYR A 559 19.72 1.96 -8.72
N GLN A 560 18.61 2.72 -8.68
CA GLN A 560 17.47 2.44 -9.56
C GLN A 560 17.81 2.65 -11.04
N LYS A 561 18.60 3.69 -11.38
CA LYS A 561 19.10 3.89 -12.74
C LYS A 561 19.95 2.71 -13.21
N ALA A 562 20.89 2.25 -12.39
CA ALA A 562 21.74 1.11 -12.71
C ALA A 562 20.93 -0.20 -12.83
N ARG A 563 19.95 -0.42 -11.96
CA ARG A 563 19.07 -1.60 -12.00
C ARG A 563 18.24 -1.68 -13.29
N LEU A 564 17.82 -0.54 -13.82
CA LEU A 564 17.02 -0.44 -15.04
C LEU A 564 17.86 -0.16 -16.29
N TYR A 565 19.17 0.07 -16.12
CA TYR A 565 20.09 0.25 -17.23
C TYR A 565 20.29 -1.08 -17.94
N TYR A 566 20.19 -1.06 -19.26
CA TYR A 566 20.42 -2.20 -20.12
C TYR A 566 21.20 -1.73 -21.34
N GLU A 567 22.15 -2.56 -21.76
CA GLU A 567 22.87 -2.39 -23.02
C GLU A 567 22.60 -3.62 -23.88
N ALA A 568 22.04 -3.40 -25.08
CA ALA A 568 21.70 -4.49 -25.98
C ALA A 568 22.96 -5.13 -26.54
N THR A 569 23.15 -6.43 -26.29
CA THR A 569 24.31 -7.17 -26.78
C THR A 569 24.13 -7.77 -28.17
N CYS A 570 22.98 -7.59 -28.83
CA CYS A 570 22.74 -8.07 -30.19
C CYS A 570 21.81 -7.13 -30.97
N SER A 571 22.24 -6.71 -32.16
CA SER A 571 21.52 -5.81 -33.07
C SER A 571 20.65 -6.53 -34.11
N LYS A 572 20.66 -7.86 -34.13
CA LYS A 572 19.76 -8.67 -34.97
C LYS A 572 18.57 -9.12 -34.14
N LEU A 573 17.37 -9.07 -34.71
CA LEU A 573 16.12 -9.61 -34.15
C LEU A 573 16.24 -11.13 -33.94
N GLY A 574 16.97 -11.55 -32.91
CA GLY A 574 16.95 -12.90 -32.39
C GLY A 574 15.84 -13.00 -31.35
N LEU A 575 14.63 -13.34 -31.79
CA LEU A 575 13.59 -13.81 -30.87
C LEU A 575 14.16 -15.00 -30.09
N PHE A 576 14.51 -14.78 -28.82
CA PHE A 576 14.87 -15.80 -27.82
C PHE A 576 16.01 -16.77 -28.19
N SER A 577 17.10 -16.34 -28.84
CA SER A 577 18.32 -17.16 -28.78
C SER A 577 19.02 -16.92 -27.44
N ALA A 578 18.95 -17.91 -26.54
CA ALA A 578 19.80 -17.91 -25.36
C ALA A 578 21.26 -17.80 -25.82
N CYS A 579 21.90 -16.67 -25.53
CA CYS A 579 23.31 -16.46 -25.81
C CYS A 579 24.08 -17.42 -24.89
N SER A 580 24.47 -18.58 -25.42
CA SER A 580 25.30 -19.52 -24.68
C SER A 580 26.62 -18.82 -24.35
N LYS A 581 27.15 -19.03 -23.14
CA LYS A 581 28.36 -18.37 -22.62
C LYS A 581 29.64 -18.60 -23.47
N GLN A 582 29.57 -19.26 -24.62
CA GLN A 582 30.74 -19.68 -25.40
C GLN A 582 31.26 -18.66 -26.42
N GLU A 583 30.55 -17.57 -26.74
CA GLU A 583 31.04 -16.62 -27.76
C GLU A 583 31.88 -15.45 -27.20
N LYS A 584 32.13 -15.38 -25.88
CA LYS A 584 32.88 -14.27 -25.25
C LYS A 584 34.40 -14.36 -25.33
N GLU A 585 34.98 -15.37 -25.99
CA GLU A 585 36.45 -15.49 -26.11
C GLU A 585 37.05 -14.99 -27.44
N MET A 586 36.23 -14.56 -28.40
CA MET A 586 36.73 -14.01 -29.67
C MET A 586 36.33 -12.54 -29.80
N ASP A 587 37.00 -11.66 -29.05
CA ASP A 587 37.34 -10.29 -29.47
C ASP A 587 37.89 -9.53 -28.26
N LYS A 588 39.18 -9.71 -27.99
CA LYS A 588 39.96 -8.69 -27.27
C LYS A 588 40.80 -7.96 -28.30
N PRO A 589 40.55 -6.66 -28.59
CA PRO A 589 41.50 -5.87 -29.35
C PRO A 589 42.74 -5.61 -28.50
N GLU A 590 43.91 -5.91 -29.04
CA GLU A 590 45.21 -5.54 -28.50
C GLU A 590 45.30 -4.02 -28.33
N VAL A 591 45.36 -3.56 -27.07
CA VAL A 591 45.73 -2.18 -26.75
C VAL A 591 47.25 -2.07 -26.95
N LYS A 592 47.67 -1.51 -28.08
CA LYS A 592 49.04 -1.01 -28.25
C LYS A 592 49.23 0.22 -27.38
N ASN A 593 50.13 0.09 -26.41
CA ASN A 593 50.73 1.20 -25.70
C ASN A 593 51.64 1.99 -26.66
N ASP A 594 51.30 3.24 -26.95
CA ASP A 594 52.28 4.23 -27.39
C ASP A 594 52.09 5.50 -26.55
N LEU A 595 52.83 5.55 -25.45
CA LEU A 595 53.18 6.78 -24.73
C LEU A 595 54.62 7.12 -25.08
N ASN A 596 54.86 8.33 -25.60
CA ASN A 596 56.00 9.19 -25.25
C ASN A 596 56.04 10.47 -26.08
N PRO A 597 56.69 11.54 -25.59
CA PRO A 597 56.85 12.02 -24.22
C PRO A 597 56.03 13.28 -23.92
#